data_AF-F9EER7-F1
#
_entry.id   AF-F9EER7-F1
#
_cell.length_a   1.000
_cell.length_b   1.000
_cell.length_c   1.000
_cell.angle_alpha   90.00
_cell.angle_beta   90.00
_cell.angle_gamma   90.00
#
_symmetry.space_group_name_H-M   'P 1'
#
loop_
_entity.id
_entity.type
_entity.pdbx_description
1 polymer ?
#
loop_
_entity_poly.entity_id
_entity_poly.type
_entity_poly.pdbx_seq_one_letter_code
_entity_poly.pdbx_strand_id
1 'polypeptide(L)'
;MSIFSVNPDILDSQAGKLDQVAGDLESVSYPTGLDLGRSTSSATTAISRLSSKASGAVVQARSVASAMRVAAASFRSTDESVASSTPGGSHGQS
;
A
#
# COMPACT_ATOMS: atom_id res chain seq x y z
N MET A 1 -28.35 -12.34 -5.13
CA MET A 1 -26.97 -12.85 -4.95
C MET A 1 -26.08 -11.61 -4.94
N SER A 2 -25.72 -11.11 -3.75
CA SER A 2 -24.92 -9.89 -3.63
C SER A 2 -23.49 -10.23 -4.03
N ILE A 3 -23.15 -10.00 -5.30
CA ILE A 3 -21.76 -9.95 -5.73
C ILE A 3 -21.10 -8.86 -4.90
N PHE A 4 -20.24 -9.25 -3.96
CA PHE A 4 -19.29 -8.36 -3.32
C PHE A 4 -18.43 -7.77 -4.44
N SER A 5 -18.88 -6.65 -5.03
CA SER A 5 -18.13 -5.92 -6.03
C SER A 5 -17.01 -5.21 -5.30
N VAL A 6 -15.90 -5.90 -5.12
CA VAL A 6 -14.66 -5.28 -4.65
C VAL A 6 -14.22 -4.35 -5.77
N ASN A 7 -14.44 -3.04 -5.57
CA ASN A 7 -14.09 -2.05 -6.57
C ASN A 7 -12.56 -1.89 -6.60
N PRO A 8 -11.88 -2.21 -7.71
CA PRO A 8 -10.42 -2.11 -7.81
C PRO A 8 -9.90 -0.68 -7.55
N ASP A 9 -10.74 0.33 -7.78
CA ASP A 9 -10.44 1.73 -7.51
C ASP A 9 -10.26 2.02 -6.01
N ILE A 10 -11.04 1.33 -5.16
CA ILE A 10 -10.93 1.43 -3.69
C ILE A 10 -9.61 0.82 -3.21
N LEU A 11 -9.19 -0.30 -3.83
CA LEU A 11 -7.92 -0.95 -3.51
C LEU A 11 -6.73 -0.08 -3.92
N ASP A 12 -6.79 0.55 -5.09
CA ASP A 12 -5.75 1.47 -5.56
C ASP A 12 -5.66 2.72 -4.67
N SER A 13 -6.81 3.31 -4.32
CA SER A 13 -6.86 4.45 -3.39
C SER A 13 -6.28 4.10 -2.01
N GLN A 14 -6.55 2.90 -1.48
CA GLN A 14 -5.97 2.43 -0.23
C GLN A 14 -4.46 2.17 -0.35
N ALA A 15 -4.01 1.61 -1.47
CA ALA A 15 -2.57 1.45 -1.76
C ALA A 15 -1.85 2.81 -1.82
N GLY A 16 -2.48 3.83 -2.41
CA GLY A 16 -1.96 5.20 -2.43
C GLY A 16 -1.81 5.81 -1.03
N LYS A 17 -2.79 5.58 -0.13
CA LYS A 17 -2.70 6.01 1.27
C LYS A 17 -1.55 5.33 2.02
N LEU A 18 -1.31 4.05 1.76
CA LEU A 18 -0.20 3.30 2.36
C LEU A 18 1.16 3.81 1.85
N ASP A 19 1.25 4.17 0.57
CA ASP A 19 2.43 4.82 -0.01
C ASP A 19 2.71 6.17 0.66
N GLN A 20 1.66 6.96 0.92
CA GLN A 20 1.77 8.24 1.61
C GLN A 20 2.20 8.10 3.07
N VAL A 21 1.65 7.11 3.80
CA VAL A 21 2.10 6.79 5.18
C VAL A 21 3.55 6.32 5.19
N ALA A 22 3.95 5.51 4.21
CA ALA A 22 5.34 5.10 4.06
C ALA A 22 6.27 6.30 3.79
N GLY A 23 5.84 7.23 2.94
CA GLY A 23 6.56 8.48 2.69
C GLY A 23 6.68 9.38 3.92
N ASP A 24 5.60 9.51 4.70
CA ASP A 24 5.60 10.29 5.95
C ASP A 24 6.58 9.70 6.98
N LEU A 25 6.56 8.37 7.14
CA LEU A 25 7.48 7.65 8.03
C LEU A 25 8.95 7.73 7.58
N GLU A 26 9.24 7.73 6.28
CA GLU A 26 10.60 8.00 5.77
C GLU A 26 11.02 9.46 5.94
N SER A 27 10.07 10.40 5.87
CA SER A 27 10.33 11.82 6.07
C SER A 27 10.63 12.19 7.52
N VAL A 28 10.31 11.31 8.48
CA VAL A 28 10.68 11.52 9.89
C VAL A 28 12.19 11.44 10.03
N SER A 29 12.82 12.60 10.21
CA SER A 29 14.25 12.67 10.50
C SER A 29 14.51 12.25 11.94
N TYR A 30 15.17 11.11 12.13
CA TYR A 30 15.61 10.64 13.45
C TYR A 30 16.97 11.25 13.78
N PRO A 31 17.09 12.12 14.80
CA PRO A 31 18.37 12.72 15.15
C PRO A 31 19.34 11.64 15.68
N THR A 32 20.28 11.23 14.84
CA THR A 32 21.35 10.28 15.16
C THR A 32 22.61 11.04 15.55
N GLY A 33 22.61 11.68 16.73
CA GLY A 33 23.79 12.42 17.18
C GLY A 33 23.48 13.58 18.11
N LEU A 34 22.55 13.41 19.04
CA LEU A 34 22.36 14.39 20.11
C LEU A 34 23.53 14.27 21.09
N ASP A 35 24.53 15.15 20.94
CA ASP A 35 25.64 15.33 21.87
C ASP A 35 25.14 15.97 23.18
N LEU A 36 24.47 15.18 24.02
CA LEU A 36 23.89 15.63 25.30
C LEU A 36 24.46 14.90 26.53
N GLY A 37 25.66 14.30 26.41
CA GLY A 37 26.39 13.69 27.54
C GLY A 37 25.87 12.33 28.03
N ARG A 38 26.43 11.83 29.15
CA ARG A 38 26.35 10.43 29.64
C ARG A 38 24.94 9.83 29.84
N SER A 39 23.87 10.64 29.83
CA SER A 39 22.46 10.20 29.99
C SER A 39 21.76 9.78 28.69
N THR A 40 22.39 9.89 27.51
CA THR A 40 21.75 9.66 26.20
C THR A 40 21.82 8.24 25.66
N SER A 41 22.51 7.30 26.31
CA SER A 41 22.63 5.93 25.78
C SER A 41 21.26 5.24 25.62
N SER A 42 20.34 5.49 26.57
CA SER A 42 18.95 5.03 26.49
C SER A 42 18.14 5.75 25.41
N ALA A 43 18.32 7.07 25.26
CA ALA A 43 17.61 7.87 24.26
C ALA A 43 18.06 7.49 22.83
N THR A 44 19.36 7.34 22.61
CA THR A 44 19.94 6.88 21.34
C THR A 44 19.45 5.48 21.01
N THR A 45 19.42 4.57 21.98
CA THR A 45 18.87 3.21 21.80
C THR A 45 17.37 3.26 21.45
N ALA A 46 16.60 4.13 22.11
CA ALA A 46 15.17 4.31 21.82
C ALA A 46 14.94 4.87 20.41
N ILE A 47 15.74 5.86 19.98
CA ILE A 47 15.69 6.45 18.64
C ILE A 47 16.05 5.41 17.59
N SER A 48 17.10 4.61 17.80
CA SER A 48 17.47 3.52 16.88
C SER A 48 16.39 2.45 16.76
N ARG A 49 15.74 2.09 17.87
CA ARG A 49 14.59 1.17 17.87
C ARG A 49 13.39 1.77 17.15
N LEU A 50 13.11 3.05 17.36
CA LEU A 50 12.02 3.76 16.70
C LEU A 50 12.26 3.82 15.18
N SER A 51 13.47 4.19 14.76
CA SER A 51 13.88 4.18 13.35
C SER A 51 13.72 2.79 12.73
N SER A 52 14.22 1.75 13.40
CA SER A 52 14.08 0.37 12.92
C SER A 52 12.60 -0.05 12.78
N LYS A 53 11.75 0.36 13.74
CA LYS A 53 10.31 0.07 13.70
C LYS A 53 9.59 0.86 12.61
N ALA A 54 9.99 2.11 12.38
CA ALA A 54 9.47 2.94 11.29
C ALA A 54 9.84 2.36 9.92
N SER A 55 11.10 1.99 9.71
CA SER A 55 11.54 1.30 8.49
C SER A 55 10.78 -0.03 8.29
N GLY A 56 10.56 -0.81 9.35
CA GLY A 56 9.75 -2.02 9.28
C GLY A 56 8.28 -1.75 8.92
N ALA A 57 7.70 -0.65 9.41
CA ALA A 57 6.35 -0.23 9.07
C ALA A 57 6.24 0.26 7.62
N VAL A 58 7.23 1.00 7.12
CA VAL A 58 7.36 1.41 5.71
C VAL A 58 7.36 0.21 4.78
N VAL A 59 8.21 -0.79 5.08
CA VAL A 59 8.29 -2.02 4.28
C VAL A 59 6.96 -2.77 4.26
N GLN A 60 6.30 -2.90 5.41
CA GLN A 60 4.98 -3.54 5.48
C GLN A 60 3.92 -2.76 4.70
N ALA A 61 3.88 -1.43 4.85
CA ALA A 61 2.93 -0.58 4.13
C ALA A 61 3.10 -0.73 2.61
N ARG A 62 4.34 -0.71 2.11
CA ARG A 62 4.63 -0.94 0.68
C ARG A 62 4.24 -2.35 0.21
N SER A 63 4.46 -3.38 1.03
CA SER A 63 4.03 -4.75 0.72
C SER A 63 2.51 -4.86 0.61
N VAL A 64 1.77 -4.26 1.55
CA VAL A 64 0.30 -4.28 1.51
C VAL A 64 -0.22 -3.46 0.32
N ALA A 65 0.36 -2.29 0.05
CA ALA A 65 0.02 -1.49 -1.13
C ALA A 65 0.23 -2.28 -2.43
N SER A 66 1.34 -3.02 -2.52
CA SER A 66 1.64 -3.88 -3.67
C SER A 66 0.62 -5.01 -3.82
N ALA A 67 0.26 -5.68 -2.71
CA ALA A 67 -0.77 -6.71 -2.72
C ALA A 67 -2.15 -6.17 -3.13
N MET A 68 -2.50 -4.96 -2.69
CA MET A 68 -3.74 -4.28 -3.09
C MET A 68 -3.76 -3.95 -4.59
N ARG A 69 -2.66 -3.45 -5.15
CA ARG A 69 -2.54 -3.21 -6.60
C ARG A 69 -2.66 -4.50 -7.41
N VAL A 70 -2.03 -5.59 -6.94
CA VAL A 70 -2.16 -6.91 -7.58
C VAL A 70 -3.60 -7.41 -7.53
N ALA A 71 -4.27 -7.28 -6.37
CA ALA A 71 -5.67 -7.66 -6.25
C ALA A 71 -6.57 -6.82 -7.17
N ALA A 72 -6.37 -5.50 -7.22
CA ALA A 72 -7.09 -4.60 -8.11
C ALA A 72 -6.94 -5.00 -9.60
N ALA A 73 -5.72 -5.35 -10.02
CA ALA A 73 -5.46 -5.83 -11.37
C ALA A 73 -6.19 -7.15 -11.65
N SER A 74 -6.18 -8.10 -10.71
CA SER A 74 -6.91 -9.37 -10.84
C SER A 74 -8.42 -9.17 -10.97
N PHE A 75 -9.01 -8.24 -10.20
CA PHE A 75 -10.42 -7.89 -10.32
C PHE A 75 -10.73 -7.28 -11.68
N ARG A 76 -9.90 -6.36 -12.18
CA ARG A 76 -10.06 -5.77 -13.52
C ARG A 76 -9.99 -6.83 -14.62
N SER A 77 -8.99 -7.71 -14.58
CA SER A 77 -8.86 -8.82 -15.53
C SER A 77 -10.05 -9.77 -15.52
N THR A 78 -10.63 -10.01 -14.33
CA THR A 78 -11.84 -10.82 -14.19
C THR A 78 -13.05 -10.11 -14.80
N ASP A 79 -13.19 -8.81 -14.55
CA ASP A 79 -14.25 -7.97 -15.12
C ASP A 79 -14.19 -7.94 -16.67
N GLU A 80 -13.00 -7.75 -17.23
CA GLU A 80 -12.77 -7.81 -18.68
C GLU A 80 -13.06 -9.22 -19.25
N SER A 81 -12.74 -10.28 -18.50
CA SER A 81 -13.07 -11.65 -18.91
C SER A 81 -14.57 -11.93 -18.91
N VAL A 82 -15.34 -11.41 -17.93
CA VAL A 82 -16.81 -11.57 -17.93
C VAL A 82 -17.48 -10.68 -18.98
N ALA A 83 -16.96 -9.46 -19.21
CA ALA A 83 -17.45 -8.56 -20.25
C ALA A 83 -17.22 -9.17 -21.65
N SER A 84 -16.04 -9.73 -21.91
CA SER A 84 -15.74 -10.41 -23.19
C SER A 84 -16.50 -11.74 -23.36
N SER A 85 -16.84 -12.41 -22.26
CA SER A 85 -17.63 -13.65 -22.28
C SER A 85 -19.15 -13.41 -22.35
N THR A 86 -19.61 -12.16 -22.32
CA THR A 86 -21.04 -11.83 -22.47
C THR A 86 -21.40 -11.73 -23.95
N PRO A 87 -22.18 -12.68 -24.52
CA PRO A 87 -22.54 -12.65 -25.93
C PRO A 87 -23.72 -11.69 -26.14
N GLY A 88 -23.46 -10.49 -26.65
CA GLY A 88 -24.53 -9.57 -27.00
C GLY A 88 -24.03 -8.21 -27.46
N GLY A 89 -23.75 -8.06 -28.75
CA GLY A 89 -23.50 -6.72 -29.30
C GLY A 89 -22.79 -6.60 -30.65
N SER A 90 -22.84 -7.59 -31.55
CA SER A 90 -22.59 -7.39 -32.99
C SER A 90 -22.94 -8.65 -33.77
N HIS A 91 -24.16 -8.72 -34.27
CA HIS A 91 -24.51 -9.41 -35.53
C HIS A 91 -25.84 -8.82 -36.03
N GLY A 92 -25.79 -7.53 -36.37
CA GLY A 92 -26.53 -7.05 -37.53
C GLY A 92 -25.69 -7.41 -38.74
N GLN A 93 -25.96 -8.57 -39.35
CA GLN A 93 -25.59 -8.83 -40.74
C GLN A 93 -26.84 -9.33 -41.45
N SER A 94 -27.35 -8.43 -42.29
CA SER A 94 -27.97 -8.61 -43.60
C SER A 94 -28.92 -9.78 -43.84
#